data_AF-A0A7S4LFR2-F1
#
_entry.id   AF-A0A7S4LFR2-F1
#
_cell.length_a   1.000
_cell.length_b   1.000
_cell.length_c   1.000
_cell.angle_alpha   90.00
_cell.angle_beta   90.00
_cell.angle_gamma   90.00
#
_symmetry.space_group_name_H-M   'P 1'
#
loop_
_entity.id
_entity.type
_entity.pdbx_description
1 polymer ?
#
loop_
_entity_poly.entity_id
_entity_poly.type
_entity_poly.pdbx_seq_one_letter_code
_entity_poly.pdbx_strand_id
1 'polypeptide(L)'
;FNEISRTCYNRSFTKQDTFSITKGGNLLGGLSGISGSGAPQMFFMWVALQQMAHLGLFDRYQHIIVTRSDRMYAEPHPPVNRLPPMHVLIPQGQDYGGVNDRHLVMHSSDAPHILNQLHMLLYVPLRLQKFPLGTDAWPNCEAGLKWWLAE
;
A
#
# COMPACT_ATOMS: atom_id res chain seq x y z
N PHE A 1 14.20 1.29 2.10
CA PHE A 1 13.96 0.53 0.85
C PHE A 1 15.08 -0.43 0.51
N ASN A 2 16.29 0.01 0.14
CA ASN A 2 17.41 -0.91 -0.17
C ASN A 2 17.70 -1.91 0.95
N GLU A 3 17.68 -1.46 2.20
CA GLU A 3 17.90 -2.35 3.34
C GLU A 3 16.79 -3.39 3.49
N ILE A 4 15.51 -2.99 3.45
CA ILE A 4 14.38 -3.93 3.50
C ILE A 4 14.41 -4.90 2.32
N SER A 5 14.67 -4.41 1.11
CA SER A 5 14.82 -5.21 -0.11
C SER A 5 15.92 -6.26 0.01
N ARG A 6 17.07 -5.86 0.55
CA ARG A 6 18.22 -6.76 0.71
C ARG A 6 17.97 -7.78 1.83
N THR A 7 17.50 -7.31 2.99
CA THR A 7 17.33 -8.14 4.18
C THR A 7 16.17 -9.11 4.06
N CYS A 8 15.03 -8.66 3.52
CA CYS A 8 13.81 -9.47 3.49
C CYS A 8 13.63 -10.22 2.16
N TYR A 9 14.24 -9.76 1.06
CA TYR A 9 13.96 -10.28 -0.28
C TYR A 9 15.21 -10.56 -1.13
N ASN A 10 16.41 -10.41 -0.56
CA ASN A 10 17.69 -10.62 -1.24
C ASN A 10 17.81 -9.89 -2.60
N ARG A 11 17.20 -8.71 -2.72
CA ARG A 11 17.17 -7.89 -3.93
C ARG A 11 17.85 -6.55 -3.70
N SER A 12 18.55 -6.03 -4.71
CA SER A 12 19.12 -4.68 -4.71
C SER A 12 18.53 -3.85 -5.85
N PHE A 13 18.22 -2.57 -5.58
CA PHE A 13 17.78 -1.64 -6.61
C PHE A 13 18.98 -0.93 -7.25
N THR A 14 18.96 -0.79 -8.57
CA THR A 14 19.93 0.07 -9.27
C THR A 14 19.56 1.56 -9.13
N LYS A 15 20.49 2.45 -9.50
CA LYS A 15 20.17 3.89 -9.59
C LYS A 15 19.03 4.17 -10.57
N GLN A 16 18.98 3.42 -11.67
CA GLN A 16 17.91 3.54 -12.67
C GLN A 16 16.56 3.09 -12.11
N ASP A 17 16.54 1.98 -11.37
CA ASP A 17 15.33 1.50 -10.71
C ASP A 17 14.79 2.53 -9.71
N THR A 18 15.68 3.07 -8.89
CA THR A 18 15.34 4.11 -7.91
C THR A 18 14.83 5.37 -8.61
N PHE A 19 15.45 5.76 -9.72
CA PHE A 19 15.02 6.90 -10.53
C PHE A 19 13.64 6.65 -11.14
N SER A 20 13.35 5.48 -11.72
CA SER A 20 12.04 5.18 -12.30
C SER A 20 10.91 5.16 -11.27
N ILE A 21 11.18 4.74 -10.03
CA ILE A 21 10.18 4.72 -8.94
C ILE A 21 9.95 6.14 -8.37
N THR A 22 10.96 7.02 -8.44
CA THR A 22 10.90 8.38 -7.87
C THR A 22 10.56 9.47 -8.90
N LYS A 23 10.74 9.21 -10.21
CA LYS A 23 10.47 10.17 -11.28
C LYS A 23 8.97 10.36 -11.46
N GLY A 24 8.47 11.55 -11.11
CA GLY A 24 7.12 11.99 -11.46
C GLY A 24 5.98 11.51 -10.55
N GLY A 25 6.28 10.77 -9.46
CA GLY A 25 5.25 10.17 -8.61
C GLY A 25 5.49 10.35 -7.11
N ASN A 26 4.41 10.54 -6.35
CA ASN A 26 4.41 10.59 -4.88
C ASN A 26 4.56 9.20 -4.22
N LEU A 27 4.80 8.14 -4.99
CA LEU A 27 4.86 6.75 -4.52
C LEU A 27 5.91 6.57 -3.42
N LEU A 28 7.10 7.14 -3.60
CA LEU A 28 8.13 7.21 -2.56
C LEU A 28 8.25 8.59 -1.91
N GLY A 29 7.19 9.41 -2.02
CA GLY A 29 7.12 10.72 -1.39
C GLY A 29 7.23 10.63 0.13
N GLY A 30 7.77 11.68 0.75
CA GLY A 30 7.99 11.76 2.21
C GLY A 30 9.39 11.36 2.66
N LEU A 31 10.29 11.04 1.72
CA LEU A 31 11.71 10.79 1.97
C LEU A 31 12.58 11.82 1.22
N SER A 32 13.68 12.24 1.83
CA SER A 32 14.74 13.05 1.20
C SER A 32 14.25 14.33 0.51
N GLY A 33 13.23 14.99 1.05
CA GLY A 33 12.70 16.25 0.51
C GLY A 33 11.72 16.09 -0.67
N ILE A 34 11.38 14.86 -1.06
CA ILE A 34 10.35 14.59 -2.06
C ILE A 34 8.98 14.75 -1.40
N SER A 35 8.12 15.57 -1.98
CA SER A 35 6.74 15.78 -1.49
C SER A 35 5.90 14.49 -1.57
N GLY A 36 4.91 14.36 -0.69
CA GLY A 36 4.03 13.18 -0.59
C GLY A 36 4.28 12.36 0.67
N SER A 37 3.57 11.23 0.80
CA SER A 37 3.64 10.35 1.99
C SER A 37 3.64 8.85 1.69
N GLY A 38 3.82 8.46 0.42
CA GLY A 38 3.70 7.06 0.02
C GLY A 38 4.74 6.15 0.66
N ALA A 39 6.00 6.61 0.80
CA ALA A 39 7.06 5.79 1.40
C ALA A 39 6.84 5.49 2.89
N PRO A 40 6.59 6.50 3.76
CA PRO A 40 6.23 6.25 5.16
C PRO A 40 5.01 5.34 5.30
N GLN A 41 3.99 5.55 4.46
CA GLN A 41 2.77 4.76 4.49
C GLN A 41 3.01 3.28 4.19
N MET A 42 3.70 2.96 3.10
CA MET A 42 4.05 1.57 2.77
C MET A 42 4.93 0.93 3.85
N PHE A 43 5.84 1.69 4.45
CA PHE A 43 6.67 1.20 5.54
C PHE A 43 5.84 0.83 6.77
N PHE A 44 4.94 1.71 7.22
CA PHE A 44 4.10 1.43 8.39
C PHE A 44 3.12 0.29 8.13
N MET A 45 2.57 0.15 6.92
CA MET A 45 1.77 -1.01 6.54
C MET A 45 2.57 -2.31 6.61
N TRP A 46 3.82 -2.30 6.13
CA TRP A 46 4.72 -3.45 6.25
C TRP A 46 5.02 -3.79 7.72
N VAL A 47 5.36 -2.80 8.55
CA VAL A 47 5.60 -3.02 9.99
C VAL A 47 4.36 -3.61 10.66
N ALA A 48 3.18 -3.04 10.40
CA ALA A 48 1.92 -3.56 10.92
C ALA A 48 1.72 -5.01 10.52
N LEU A 49 1.90 -5.34 9.24
CA LEU A 49 1.79 -6.71 8.75
C LEU A 49 2.72 -7.69 9.48
N GLN A 50 3.99 -7.32 9.70
CA GLN A 50 4.94 -8.16 10.45
C GLN A 50 4.48 -8.39 11.89
N GLN A 51 4.00 -7.33 12.56
CA GLN A 51 3.50 -7.44 13.94
C GLN A 51 2.23 -8.28 14.03
N MET A 52 1.32 -8.14 13.07
CA MET A 52 0.09 -8.95 13.00
C MET A 52 0.41 -10.43 12.83
N ALA A 53 1.39 -10.77 11.98
CA ALA A 53 1.86 -12.13 11.81
C ALA A 53 2.51 -12.66 13.10
N HIS A 54 3.41 -11.89 13.70
CA HIS A 54 4.10 -12.26 14.94
C HIS A 54 3.14 -12.53 16.11
N LEU A 55 2.07 -11.74 16.21
CA LEU A 55 1.06 -11.85 17.26
C LEU A 55 -0.08 -12.82 16.93
N GLY A 56 -0.07 -13.46 15.75
CA GLY A 56 -1.12 -14.39 15.32
C GLY A 56 -2.49 -13.72 15.17
N LEU A 57 -2.54 -12.47 14.68
CA LEU A 57 -3.80 -11.70 14.66
C LEU A 57 -4.76 -12.11 13.54
N PHE A 58 -4.26 -12.75 12.46
CA PHE A 58 -5.08 -13.16 11.33
C PHE A 58 -6.14 -14.21 11.71
N ASP A 59 -5.82 -15.07 12.67
CA ASP A 59 -6.73 -16.12 13.15
C ASP A 59 -7.64 -15.63 14.29
N ARG A 60 -7.32 -14.47 14.89
CA ARG A 60 -8.05 -13.91 16.04
C ARG A 60 -9.12 -12.91 15.65
N TYR A 61 -8.92 -12.22 14.53
CA TYR A 61 -9.82 -11.20 14.05
C TYR A 61 -10.31 -11.58 12.66
N GLN A 62 -11.62 -11.48 12.44
CA GLN A 62 -12.21 -11.71 11.12
C GLN A 62 -11.96 -10.54 10.17
N HIS A 63 -11.97 -9.31 10.70
CA HIS A 63 -11.85 -8.09 9.91
C HIS A 63 -10.70 -7.23 10.43
N ILE A 64 -10.00 -6.60 9.51
CA ILE A 64 -8.91 -5.66 9.79
C ILE A 64 -9.32 -4.32 9.20
N ILE A 65 -9.24 -3.28 10.03
CA ILE A 65 -9.49 -1.89 9.64
C ILE A 65 -8.16 -1.16 9.68
N VAL A 66 -7.76 -0.56 8.57
CA VAL A 66 -6.58 0.29 8.49
C VAL A 66 -7.00 1.73 8.33
N THR A 67 -6.48 2.58 9.21
CA THR A 67 -6.71 4.02 9.23
C THR A 67 -5.38 4.75 9.28
N ARG A 68 -5.34 6.00 8.82
CA ARG A 68 -4.19 6.86 9.05
C ARG A 68 -4.30 7.56 10.40
N SER A 69 -3.18 7.62 11.13
CA SER A 69 -3.10 8.28 12.43
C SER A 69 -3.11 9.80 12.37
N ASP A 70 -2.88 10.40 11.20
CA ASP A 70 -2.88 11.85 10.99
C ASP A 70 -4.26 12.42 10.63
N ARG A 71 -5.33 11.62 10.77
CA ARG A 71 -6.71 12.00 10.46
C ARG A 71 -7.60 11.88 11.68
N MET A 72 -8.44 12.89 11.87
CA MET A 72 -9.60 12.80 12.76
C MET A 72 -10.80 12.35 11.93
N TYR A 73 -11.50 11.30 12.38
CA TYR A 73 -12.72 10.83 11.75
C TYR A 73 -13.91 11.53 12.41
N ALA A 74 -14.76 12.18 11.59
CA ALA A 74 -15.89 12.96 12.09
C ALA A 74 -17.02 12.09 12.65
N GLU A 75 -17.12 10.84 12.18
CA GLU A 75 -18.18 9.89 12.52
C GLU A 75 -17.57 8.56 12.98
N PRO A 76 -18.28 7.79 13.83
CA PRO A 76 -17.84 6.47 14.24
C PRO A 76 -17.80 5.50 13.06
N HIS A 77 -16.88 4.54 13.12
CA HIS A 77 -16.82 3.48 12.13
C HIS A 77 -18.13 2.68 12.12
N PRO A 78 -18.72 2.39 10.94
CA PRO A 78 -19.90 1.55 10.86
C PRO A 78 -19.69 0.18 11.52
N PRO A 79 -20.67 -0.39 12.23
CA PRO A 79 -20.54 -1.73 12.79
C PRO A 79 -20.16 -2.76 11.71
N VAL A 80 -19.15 -3.58 11.97
CA VAL A 80 -18.61 -4.54 11.00
C VAL A 80 -19.67 -5.54 10.52
N ASN A 81 -20.61 -5.92 11.39
CA ASN A 81 -21.72 -6.81 11.04
C ASN A 81 -22.75 -6.21 10.05
N ARG A 82 -22.65 -4.90 9.75
CA ARG A 82 -23.45 -4.23 8.72
C ARG A 82 -22.70 -4.07 7.40
N LEU A 83 -21.42 -4.45 7.37
CA LEU A 83 -20.62 -4.39 6.17
C LEU A 83 -20.86 -5.63 5.31
N PRO A 84 -20.77 -5.52 3.97
CA PRO A 84 -20.85 -6.67 3.08
C PRO A 84 -19.79 -7.72 3.47
N PRO A 85 -20.18 -9.00 3.65
CA PRO A 85 -19.19 -10.06 3.83
C PRO A 85 -18.36 -10.21 2.54
N MET A 86 -17.07 -10.56 2.69
CA MET A 86 -16.17 -10.94 1.60
C MET A 86 -15.81 -9.82 0.60
N HIS A 87 -15.66 -8.57 1.06
CA HIS A 87 -15.20 -7.48 0.21
C HIS A 87 -14.11 -6.66 0.90
N VAL A 88 -13.16 -6.18 0.10
CA VAL A 88 -12.28 -5.08 0.48
C VAL A 88 -13.06 -3.78 0.30
N LEU A 89 -13.35 -3.10 1.40
CA LEU A 89 -14.20 -1.90 1.41
C LEU A 89 -13.36 -0.66 1.55
N ILE A 90 -13.59 0.26 0.62
CA ILE A 90 -12.79 1.45 0.45
C ILE A 90 -13.76 2.61 0.25
N PRO A 91 -13.68 3.66 1.09
CA PRO A 91 -14.56 4.81 0.92
C PRO A 91 -14.21 5.53 -0.38
N GLN A 92 -15.25 6.00 -1.07
CA GLN A 92 -15.09 6.78 -2.28
C GLN A 92 -14.51 8.17 -1.99
N GLY A 93 -13.71 8.68 -2.91
CA GLY A 93 -13.11 10.01 -2.83
C GLY A 93 -11.71 9.98 -2.26
N GLN A 94 -10.93 11.03 -2.56
CA GLN A 94 -9.49 11.08 -2.30
C GLN A 94 -8.72 9.89 -2.92
N ASP A 95 -9.20 9.39 -4.05
CA ASP A 95 -8.62 8.23 -4.73
C ASP A 95 -7.39 8.59 -5.58
N TYR A 96 -7.20 9.88 -5.91
CA TYR A 96 -6.09 10.40 -6.73
C TYR A 96 -5.76 9.56 -7.99
N GLY A 97 -6.79 9.04 -8.68
CA GLY A 97 -6.64 8.19 -9.87
C GLY A 97 -6.47 6.69 -9.59
N GLY A 98 -6.38 6.32 -8.32
CA GLY A 98 -6.23 4.97 -7.82
C GLY A 98 -7.36 4.55 -6.87
N VAL A 99 -6.97 4.05 -5.71
CA VAL A 99 -7.84 3.56 -4.64
C VAL A 99 -7.45 4.25 -3.32
N ASN A 100 -8.43 4.78 -2.59
CA ASN A 100 -8.18 5.42 -1.30
C ASN A 100 -7.51 4.47 -0.31
N ASP A 101 -6.33 4.87 0.15
CA ASP A 101 -5.45 4.10 1.04
C ASP A 101 -5.49 4.62 2.50
N ARG A 102 -6.40 5.56 2.79
CA ARG A 102 -6.52 6.27 4.08
C ARG A 102 -7.48 5.59 5.04
N HIS A 103 -8.38 4.77 4.51
CA HIS A 103 -9.31 3.97 5.28
C HIS A 103 -9.65 2.71 4.47
N LEU A 104 -9.39 1.55 5.05
CA LEU A 104 -9.57 0.27 4.38
C LEU A 104 -10.17 -0.71 5.37
N VAL A 105 -11.21 -1.43 4.95
CA VAL A 105 -11.74 -2.58 5.71
C VAL A 105 -11.56 -3.83 4.85
N MET A 106 -11.01 -4.89 5.42
CA MET A 106 -10.78 -6.15 4.69
C MET A 106 -10.99 -7.35 5.59
N HIS A 107 -11.18 -8.52 4.99
CA HIS A 107 -11.13 -9.77 5.74
C HIS A 107 -9.68 -10.10 6.12
N SER A 108 -9.47 -10.79 7.24
CA SER A 108 -8.12 -11.05 7.74
C SER A 108 -7.24 -11.88 6.82
N SER A 109 -7.87 -12.74 6.01
CA SER A 109 -7.21 -13.51 4.93
C SER A 109 -6.55 -12.62 3.88
N ASP A 110 -7.06 -11.40 3.67
CA ASP A 110 -6.63 -10.54 2.57
C ASP A 110 -5.50 -9.61 2.98
N ALA A 111 -5.30 -9.39 4.29
CA ALA A 111 -4.30 -8.47 4.80
C ALA A 111 -2.85 -8.77 4.37
N PRO A 112 -2.39 -10.03 4.34
CA PRO A 112 -1.05 -10.34 3.82
C PRO A 112 -0.85 -9.93 2.36
N HIS A 113 -1.91 -9.92 1.56
CA HIS A 113 -1.86 -9.49 0.17
C HIS A 113 -1.94 -7.96 0.07
N ILE A 114 -2.85 -7.31 0.81
CA ILE A 114 -3.14 -5.88 0.66
C ILE A 114 -2.13 -4.98 1.38
N LEU A 115 -1.69 -5.35 2.58
CA LEU A 115 -0.77 -4.54 3.38
C LEU A 115 0.68 -4.66 2.92
N ASN A 116 0.97 -5.69 2.13
CA ASN A 116 2.31 -5.93 1.60
C ASN A 116 2.58 -5.14 0.32
N GLN A 117 2.16 -3.87 0.27
CA GLN A 117 2.36 -2.98 -0.88
C GLN A 117 3.84 -2.83 -1.24
N LEU A 118 4.73 -2.98 -0.26
CA LEU A 118 6.17 -3.00 -0.48
C LEU A 118 6.60 -4.15 -1.40
N HIS A 119 5.93 -5.31 -1.32
CA HIS A 119 6.17 -6.47 -2.18
C HIS A 119 6.02 -6.11 -3.65
N MET A 120 5.03 -5.30 -4.01
CA MET A 120 4.87 -4.84 -5.39
C MET A 120 6.12 -4.19 -5.94
N LEU A 121 6.69 -3.24 -5.21
CA LEU A 121 7.91 -2.53 -5.60
C LEU A 121 9.10 -3.48 -5.76
N LEU A 122 9.06 -4.62 -5.06
CA LEU A 122 10.15 -5.58 -4.97
C LEU A 122 10.03 -6.75 -5.94
N TYR A 123 8.88 -6.98 -6.58
CA TYR A 123 8.68 -8.12 -7.47
C TYR A 123 8.08 -7.76 -8.82
N VAL A 124 7.41 -6.62 -8.96
CA VAL A 124 7.03 -6.13 -10.29
C VAL A 124 8.33 -5.78 -11.04
N PRO A 125 8.57 -6.35 -12.24
CA PRO A 125 9.72 -5.95 -13.04
C PRO A 125 9.54 -4.48 -13.42
N LEU A 126 10.37 -3.61 -12.82
CA LEU A 126 10.34 -2.16 -13.04
C LEU A 126 10.50 -1.74 -14.51
N ARG A 127 10.87 -2.69 -15.39
CA ARG A 127 11.04 -2.52 -16.83
C ARG A 127 9.84 -2.94 -17.68
N LEU A 128 8.81 -3.59 -17.15
CA LEU A 128 7.81 -4.28 -17.99
C LEU A 128 6.41 -3.72 -18.03
N GLN A 129 6.12 -2.54 -17.48
CA GLN A 129 4.81 -1.95 -17.71
C GLN A 129 4.90 -0.48 -18.08
N LYS A 130 4.61 -0.19 -19.36
CA LYS A 130 3.87 1.02 -19.69
C LYS A 130 2.62 0.98 -18.82
N PHE A 131 2.62 1.72 -17.71
CA PHE A 131 1.41 1.85 -16.92
C PHE A 131 0.28 2.36 -17.84
N PRO A 132 -0.99 1.98 -17.57
CA PRO A 132 -2.13 2.33 -18.42
C PRO A 132 -2.36 3.86 -18.61
N LEU A 133 -1.55 4.70 -17.96
CA LEU A 133 -1.53 6.15 -18.13
C LEU A 133 -0.58 6.65 -19.23
N GLY A 134 0.16 5.77 -19.93
CA GLY A 134 0.98 6.16 -21.08
C GLY A 134 2.25 6.95 -20.74
N THR A 135 2.70 6.91 -19.48
CA THR A 135 3.90 7.63 -19.01
C THR A 135 4.97 6.67 -18.49
N ASP A 136 6.24 7.04 -18.63
CA ASP A 136 7.41 6.30 -18.09
C ASP A 136 7.58 6.44 -16.55
N ALA A 137 6.58 7.00 -15.86
CA ALA A 137 6.58 7.28 -14.43
C ALA A 137 5.66 6.31 -13.69
N TRP A 138 6.09 5.85 -12.51
CA TRP A 138 5.21 5.14 -11.58
C TRP A 138 4.11 6.08 -11.08
N PRO A 139 2.85 5.63 -11.01
CA PRO A 139 1.77 6.44 -10.48
C PRO A 139 1.88 6.53 -8.93
N ASN A 140 1.04 7.33 -8.28
CA ASN A 140 1.02 7.45 -6.81
C ASN A 140 0.68 6.12 -6.10
N CYS A 141 0.78 6.09 -4.76
CA CYS A 141 0.50 4.90 -3.96
C CYS A 141 -0.93 4.39 -4.16
N GLU A 142 -1.90 5.29 -4.30
CA GLU A 142 -3.30 4.93 -4.56
C GLU A 142 -3.46 4.15 -5.88
N ALA A 143 -2.82 4.60 -6.95
CA ALA A 143 -2.91 3.96 -8.27
C ALA A 143 -2.08 2.68 -8.36
N GLY A 144 -0.96 2.60 -7.64
CA GLY A 144 -0.23 1.35 -7.44
C GLY A 144 -1.12 0.31 -6.77
N LEU A 145 -1.77 0.66 -5.65
CA LEU A 145 -2.68 -0.23 -4.95
C LEU A 145 -3.84 -0.69 -5.84
N LYS A 146 -4.43 0.22 -6.62
CA LYS A 146 -5.48 -0.13 -7.58
C LYS A 146 -5.04 -1.20 -8.58
N TRP A 147 -3.83 -1.09 -9.11
CA TRP A 147 -3.28 -2.07 -10.04
C TRP A 147 -3.03 -3.41 -9.33
N TRP A 148 -2.47 -3.38 -8.11
CA TRP A 148 -2.24 -4.59 -7.31
C TRP A 148 -3.50 -5.41 -7.07
N LEU A 149 -4.59 -4.71 -6.70
CA LEU A 149 -5.87 -5.35 -6.38
C LEU A 149 -6.59 -5.89 -7.63
N ALA A 150 -6.12 -5.55 -8.83
CA ALA A 150 -6.70 -5.99 -10.09
C ALA A 150 -5.96 -7.18 -10.73
N GLU A 151 -4.80 -7.56 -10.21
CA GLU A 151 -4.01 -8.76 -10.58
C GLU A 151 -4.35 -9.94 -9.67
#